data_AF-A0A5N5D952-F1
#
_entry.id   AF-A0A5N5D952-F1
#
_cell.length_a   1.000
_cell.length_b   1.000
_cell.length_c   1.000
_cell.angle_alpha   90.00
_cell.angle_beta   90.00
_cell.angle_gamma   90.00
#
_symmetry.space_group_name_H-M   'P 1'
#
loop_
_entity.id
_entity.type
_entity.pdbx_description
1 polymer ?
#
loop_
_entity_poly.entity_id
_entity_poly.type
_entity_poly.pdbx_seq_one_letter_code
_entity_poly.pdbx_strand_id
1 'polypeptide(L)'
;MGKRTASQAGIVKSGKKSVAETPKKQKTGDATETSTPTSAPAASDSADLSKKAEKALRKEEKAKAKEEKKRLKREAKLAADANGVSSEDVDMIDALTTSEDVTEQESSKEKKDKKEKKSKKDKSEKKDKKDKKEKKDKSEKKEKKQKKEAGSAEDTSVEPTSVPEVSRTAAAAAEAAPSGYLEDPALSALPQSEIDAFMSKHFIAVTDPLSTATKLRPIVSFDHLPVTDESLRAPFASFTAPTPIQAAAWPSLLSGRDVIGVAETGSGKTLGFGVPCVRHIMRQPKSKGVKAVIVSPTRELASQIHEQLVKIAEPAGLKSVCIYGGVPKDEQKIGLKKASIVVATPGRLNDLIDEGAADISKADYVVLDEADRMLDKGFEDAIRKIISSTRPLNERQTLMFTATWPKSVQELASTFMKSPVKITIGDNPTGELRANTRISQTVEVVDPRDKEYRLFQLLKEHTAGSKKNDRILIFCLYKKEATRVEESIRRKGFKVGGIHGDLSQVQRTASLEKFKKGEIPLLVATDVAARGLDIPAVKVVINVTFPLTAEDYVHRIGRTGRAGQDGKAITLFTEHDKALAGALVNVLKGANQPVPEDLMKFGTTVKKKGHEAYGAFFKDTSDMKQATKITFDD
;
A
#
# COMPACT_ATOMS: atom_id res chain seq x y z
N MET A 1 66.67 7.18 22.33
CA MET A 1 67.41 5.89 22.20
C MET A 1 66.38 4.77 22.33
N GLY A 2 66.29 3.74 21.48
CA GLY A 2 66.92 3.49 20.16
C GLY A 2 66.54 2.12 19.58
N LYS A 3 66.62 1.98 18.23
CA LYS A 3 66.63 0.72 17.41
C LYS A 3 65.36 -0.16 17.47
N ARG A 4 64.70 -0.65 16.41
CA ARG A 4 64.99 -0.99 14.98
C ARG A 4 65.99 -2.14 14.70
N THR A 5 65.45 -3.29 14.28
CA THR A 5 65.93 -4.31 13.32
C THR A 5 64.68 -5.02 12.74
N ALA A 6 64.45 -5.40 11.47
CA ALA A 6 65.22 -5.50 10.21
C ALA A 6 65.88 -6.87 9.90
N SER A 7 66.02 -7.16 8.59
CA SER A 7 66.60 -8.35 7.90
C SER A 7 65.69 -9.60 7.79
N GLN A 8 65.74 -10.47 6.77
CA GLN A 8 66.33 -10.49 5.40
C GLN A 8 65.61 -11.63 4.59
N ALA A 9 65.18 -11.46 3.33
CA ALA A 9 65.88 -11.65 2.04
C ALA A 9 65.91 -13.10 1.44
N GLY A 10 65.68 -13.22 0.12
CA GLY A 10 65.60 -14.49 -0.67
C GLY A 10 64.46 -14.44 -1.71
N ILE A 11 64.57 -14.12 -3.02
CA ILE A 11 65.57 -14.34 -4.10
C ILE A 11 65.59 -15.83 -4.54
N VAL A 12 65.36 -16.28 -5.81
CA VAL A 12 64.94 -15.67 -7.11
C VAL A 12 64.65 -16.80 -8.16
N LYS A 13 64.23 -16.46 -9.41
CA LYS A 13 64.16 -17.27 -10.69
C LYS A 13 62.93 -18.19 -10.90
N SER A 14 62.44 -18.47 -12.13
CA SER A 14 62.51 -17.79 -13.45
C SER A 14 61.72 -18.53 -14.57
N GLY A 15 61.14 -17.80 -15.55
CA GLY A 15 60.64 -18.32 -16.86
C GLY A 15 59.32 -17.66 -17.31
N LYS A 16 59.16 -16.80 -18.35
CA LYS A 16 59.46 -16.87 -19.81
C LYS A 16 58.79 -18.09 -20.48
N LYS A 17 58.01 -18.04 -21.58
CA LYS A 17 57.56 -17.04 -22.63
C LYS A 17 56.05 -17.30 -22.93
N SER A 18 55.28 -16.72 -23.87
CA SER A 18 55.51 -16.08 -25.19
C SER A 18 54.35 -15.16 -25.65
N VAL A 19 54.56 -14.41 -26.73
CA VAL A 19 53.62 -13.48 -27.40
C VAL A 19 53.26 -13.99 -28.82
N ALA A 20 52.04 -13.75 -29.28
CA ALA A 20 51.58 -13.63 -30.68
C ALA A 20 50.17 -13.01 -30.63
N GLU A 21 49.79 -11.86 -31.20
CA GLU A 21 50.03 -11.18 -32.48
C GLU A 21 49.09 -11.62 -33.64
N THR A 22 48.48 -10.61 -34.27
CA THR A 22 47.35 -10.64 -35.23
C THR A 22 47.77 -10.94 -36.67
N PRO A 23 46.81 -11.17 -37.60
CA PRO A 23 46.79 -10.28 -38.78
C PRO A 23 45.39 -9.89 -39.34
N LYS A 24 45.40 -8.87 -40.22
CA LYS A 24 44.29 -8.38 -41.09
C LYS A 24 44.60 -8.66 -42.57
N LYS A 25 43.57 -8.83 -43.42
CA LYS A 25 43.34 -8.24 -44.79
C LYS A 25 42.08 -8.89 -45.43
N GLN A 26 41.14 -8.20 -46.10
CA GLN A 26 41.13 -7.66 -47.49
C GLN A 26 41.32 -8.76 -48.57
N LYS A 27 40.61 -8.83 -49.72
CA LYS A 27 39.56 -7.99 -50.40
C LYS A 27 38.94 -8.82 -51.58
N THR A 28 37.94 -8.29 -52.31
CA THR A 28 37.41 -8.73 -53.66
C THR A 28 36.80 -10.15 -53.78
N GLY A 29 35.93 -10.50 -54.75
CA GLY A 29 35.19 -9.71 -55.76
C GLY A 29 34.63 -10.55 -56.95
N ASP A 30 33.31 -10.46 -57.18
CA ASP A 30 32.54 -10.60 -58.45
C ASP A 30 32.32 -11.93 -59.25
N ALA A 31 31.12 -11.98 -59.87
CA ALA A 31 30.65 -12.58 -61.14
C ALA A 31 30.72 -14.09 -61.53
N THR A 32 29.53 -14.64 -61.90
CA THR A 32 29.22 -15.61 -63.02
C THR A 32 29.75 -17.07 -62.95
N GLU A 33 29.10 -18.14 -63.47
CA GLU A 33 27.83 -18.31 -64.22
C GLU A 33 27.23 -19.75 -64.12
N THR A 34 25.93 -19.89 -64.43
CA THR A 34 25.16 -21.09 -64.88
C THR A 34 25.42 -22.51 -64.34
N SER A 35 24.43 -23.09 -63.64
CA SER A 35 23.42 -24.00 -64.26
C SER A 35 22.42 -24.58 -63.24
N THR A 36 21.15 -24.65 -63.64
CA THR A 36 19.98 -25.17 -62.89
C THR A 36 19.51 -26.51 -63.53
N PRO A 37 18.48 -27.26 -63.02
CA PRO A 37 17.49 -26.92 -61.98
C PRO A 37 17.14 -28.03 -60.94
N THR A 38 16.41 -27.67 -59.88
CA THR A 38 15.18 -28.38 -59.40
C THR A 38 14.31 -27.42 -58.57
N SER A 39 12.99 -27.56 -58.72
CA SER A 39 11.85 -26.70 -58.34
C SER A 39 11.64 -26.22 -56.90
N ALA A 40 11.05 -25.01 -56.76
CA ALA A 40 9.83 -24.64 -56.00
C ALA A 40 9.95 -23.28 -55.23
N PRO A 41 8.87 -22.46 -55.11
CA PRO A 41 9.03 -21.00 -54.98
C PRO A 41 8.70 -20.38 -53.60
N ALA A 42 9.17 -19.15 -53.40
CA ALA A 42 9.01 -18.35 -52.18
C ALA A 42 7.77 -17.42 -52.20
N ALA A 43 7.28 -17.07 -51.00
CA ALA A 43 6.23 -16.06 -50.80
C ALA A 43 6.51 -15.22 -49.54
N SER A 44 7.02 -14.00 -49.70
CA SER A 44 7.23 -13.04 -48.59
C SER A 44 7.04 -11.55 -48.93
N ASP A 45 7.28 -11.11 -50.17
CA ASP A 45 7.37 -9.67 -50.48
C ASP A 45 6.04 -8.96 -50.83
N SER A 46 4.92 -9.69 -50.97
CA SER A 46 3.60 -9.08 -51.22
C SER A 46 2.94 -8.50 -49.96
N ALA A 47 3.43 -8.85 -48.76
CA ALA A 47 2.77 -8.54 -47.49
C ALA A 47 3.16 -7.19 -46.85
N ASP A 48 4.26 -6.55 -47.30
CA ASP A 48 4.74 -5.29 -46.72
C ASP A 48 4.28 -4.06 -47.53
N LEU A 49 4.12 -4.22 -48.85
CA LEU A 49 3.55 -3.19 -49.73
C LEU A 49 2.06 -2.91 -49.41
N SER A 50 1.27 -3.93 -49.07
CA SER A 50 -0.15 -3.78 -48.72
C SER A 50 -0.36 -3.02 -47.41
N LYS A 51 0.40 -3.33 -46.36
CA LYS A 51 0.35 -2.62 -45.07
C LYS A 51 0.74 -1.15 -45.19
N LYS A 52 1.65 -0.81 -46.10
CA LYS A 52 2.07 0.58 -46.36
C LYS A 52 0.96 1.38 -47.05
N ALA A 53 0.19 0.75 -47.94
CA ALA A 53 -0.99 1.35 -48.58
C ALA A 53 -2.15 1.57 -47.60
N GLU A 54 -2.51 0.58 -46.78
CA GLU A 54 -3.54 0.72 -45.73
C GLU A 54 -3.24 1.87 -44.75
N LYS A 55 -1.96 2.04 -44.38
CA LYS A 55 -1.53 3.10 -43.47
C LYS A 55 -1.60 4.50 -44.11
N ALA A 56 -1.47 4.60 -45.43
CA ALA A 56 -1.67 5.85 -46.15
C ALA A 56 -3.16 6.25 -46.22
N LEU A 57 -4.03 5.30 -46.62
CA LEU A 57 -5.48 5.50 -46.68
C LEU A 57 -6.07 5.96 -45.33
N ARG A 58 -5.72 5.26 -44.24
CA ARG A 58 -6.15 5.65 -42.87
C ARG A 58 -5.65 7.02 -42.42
N LYS A 59 -4.55 7.54 -42.99
CA LYS A 59 -4.05 8.88 -42.70
C LYS A 59 -4.84 9.95 -43.46
N GLU A 60 -5.30 9.62 -44.67
CA GLU A 60 -6.11 10.51 -45.50
C GLU A 60 -7.56 10.64 -44.99
N GLU A 61 -8.18 9.52 -44.56
CA GLU A 61 -9.49 9.55 -43.89
C GLU A 61 -9.48 10.42 -42.63
N LYS A 62 -8.44 10.28 -41.79
CA LYS A 62 -8.28 11.11 -40.59
C LYS A 62 -8.01 12.59 -40.90
N ALA A 63 -7.48 12.92 -42.08
CA ALA A 63 -7.37 14.31 -42.52
C ALA A 63 -8.74 14.88 -42.91
N LYS A 64 -9.50 14.15 -43.74
CA LYS A 64 -10.86 14.55 -44.18
C LYS A 64 -11.82 14.72 -43.00
N ALA A 65 -11.87 13.76 -42.07
CA ALA A 65 -12.71 13.87 -40.86
C ALA A 65 -12.34 15.07 -39.95
N LYS A 66 -11.05 15.44 -39.89
CA LYS A 66 -10.60 16.62 -39.14
C LYS A 66 -10.98 17.94 -39.83
N GLU A 67 -10.98 17.96 -41.16
CA GLU A 67 -11.40 19.10 -41.97
C GLU A 67 -12.92 19.32 -41.88
N GLU A 68 -13.70 18.25 -42.00
CA GLU A 68 -15.16 18.28 -41.84
C GLU A 68 -15.59 18.75 -40.44
N LYS A 69 -14.96 18.22 -39.38
CA LYS A 69 -15.18 18.71 -38.00
C LYS A 69 -14.84 20.19 -37.83
N LYS A 70 -13.86 20.71 -38.60
CA LYS A 70 -13.51 22.14 -38.61
C LYS A 70 -14.52 22.98 -39.40
N ARG A 71 -15.12 22.43 -40.46
CA ARG A 71 -16.21 23.07 -41.23
C ARG A 71 -17.47 23.19 -40.37
N LEU A 72 -17.92 22.09 -39.77
CA LEU A 72 -19.08 22.05 -38.87
C LEU A 72 -18.94 23.02 -37.68
N LYS A 73 -17.75 23.11 -37.06
CA LYS A 73 -17.51 24.07 -35.96
C LYS A 73 -17.52 25.53 -36.43
N ARG A 74 -17.24 25.81 -37.71
CA ARG A 74 -17.33 27.15 -38.31
C ARG A 74 -18.77 27.50 -38.71
N GLU A 75 -19.52 26.54 -39.25
CA GLU A 75 -20.95 26.66 -39.55
C GLU A 75 -21.76 26.90 -38.27
N ALA A 76 -21.51 26.13 -37.21
CA ALA A 76 -22.15 26.32 -35.90
C ALA A 76 -21.84 27.69 -35.27
N LYS A 77 -20.61 28.20 -35.44
CA LYS A 77 -20.27 29.56 -34.96
C LYS A 77 -21.01 30.64 -35.75
N LEU A 78 -21.05 30.54 -37.09
CA LEU A 78 -21.80 31.48 -37.93
C LEU A 78 -23.30 31.47 -37.63
N ALA A 79 -23.87 30.32 -37.28
CA ALA A 79 -25.27 30.20 -36.85
C ALA A 79 -25.53 30.84 -35.47
N ALA A 80 -24.57 30.75 -34.54
CA ALA A 80 -24.65 31.45 -33.24
C ALA A 80 -24.54 32.98 -33.41
N ASP A 81 -23.58 33.43 -34.22
CA ASP A 81 -23.37 34.85 -34.52
C ASP A 81 -24.61 35.48 -35.22
N ALA A 82 -25.34 34.70 -36.05
CA ALA A 82 -26.55 35.15 -36.75
C ALA A 82 -27.82 35.26 -35.86
N ASN A 83 -27.87 34.54 -34.74
CA ASN A 83 -29.03 34.53 -33.83
C ASN A 83 -28.90 35.50 -32.64
N GLY A 84 -27.86 36.33 -32.59
CA GLY A 84 -27.78 37.47 -31.67
C GLY A 84 -27.68 37.11 -30.17
N VAL A 85 -27.04 35.98 -29.83
CA VAL A 85 -26.80 35.58 -28.44
C VAL A 85 -25.50 36.19 -27.92
N SER A 86 -25.54 36.82 -26.74
CA SER A 86 -24.39 37.48 -26.12
C SER A 86 -23.32 36.51 -25.61
N SER A 87 -22.07 36.98 -25.56
CA SER A 87 -20.85 36.15 -25.43
C SER A 87 -20.54 35.59 -24.03
N GLU A 88 -21.56 35.29 -23.21
CA GLU A 88 -21.37 34.73 -21.86
C GLU A 88 -21.96 33.30 -21.69
N ASP A 89 -22.78 32.82 -22.62
CA ASP A 89 -23.35 31.45 -22.60
C ASP A 89 -22.51 30.39 -23.35
N VAL A 90 -21.31 30.74 -23.84
CA VAL A 90 -20.49 29.84 -24.67
C VAL A 90 -19.69 28.83 -23.83
N ASP A 91 -19.38 29.14 -22.57
CA ASP A 91 -18.54 28.29 -21.70
C ASP A 91 -19.31 27.19 -20.93
N MET A 92 -20.65 27.12 -21.03
CA MET A 92 -21.44 26.01 -20.49
C MET A 92 -21.67 24.84 -21.46
N ILE A 93 -21.22 24.93 -22.71
CA ILE A 93 -21.41 23.86 -23.72
C ILE A 93 -20.22 22.87 -23.75
N ASP A 94 -19.06 23.21 -23.18
CA ASP A 94 -17.90 22.30 -23.09
C ASP A 94 -18.07 21.22 -21.99
N ALA A 95 -19.03 21.39 -21.08
CA ALA A 95 -19.28 20.51 -19.93
C ALA A 95 -20.24 19.32 -20.20
N LEU A 96 -20.86 19.24 -21.39
CA LEU A 96 -21.86 18.21 -21.73
C LEU A 96 -21.51 17.35 -22.95
N THR A 97 -20.32 17.50 -23.55
CA THR A 97 -19.87 16.68 -24.70
C THR A 97 -18.42 16.17 -24.61
N THR A 98 -18.01 15.67 -23.45
CA THR A 98 -16.74 14.92 -23.29
C THR A 98 -16.90 13.55 -22.60
N SER A 99 -17.82 12.74 -23.12
CA SER A 99 -17.75 11.28 -22.97
C SER A 99 -18.10 10.57 -24.28
N GLU A 100 -17.29 9.54 -24.58
CA GLU A 100 -17.43 8.52 -25.64
C GLU A 100 -17.16 8.93 -27.10
N ASP A 101 -16.08 8.33 -27.63
CA ASP A 101 -15.67 8.31 -29.03
C ASP A 101 -16.45 7.22 -29.77
N VAL A 102 -17.34 7.60 -30.69
CA VAL A 102 -18.09 6.67 -31.56
C VAL A 102 -17.65 6.88 -33.01
N THR A 103 -16.64 6.12 -33.46
CA THR A 103 -16.37 5.89 -34.90
C THR A 103 -15.86 4.48 -35.21
N GLU A 104 -16.66 3.45 -34.92
CA GLU A 104 -16.61 2.15 -35.63
C GLU A 104 -18.02 1.57 -35.88
N GLN A 105 -18.82 2.20 -36.77
CA GLN A 105 -20.05 1.60 -37.31
C GLN A 105 -20.31 1.91 -38.80
N GLU A 106 -19.37 1.57 -39.69
CA GLU A 106 -19.69 1.36 -41.13
C GLU A 106 -19.21 0.00 -41.69
N SER A 107 -18.94 -0.99 -40.82
CA SER A 107 -18.62 -2.38 -41.22
C SER A 107 -19.58 -3.44 -40.66
N SER A 108 -20.68 -3.02 -40.01
CA SER A 108 -21.55 -3.87 -39.21
C SER A 108 -22.91 -4.24 -39.85
N LYS A 109 -23.27 -3.64 -41.00
CA LYS A 109 -24.60 -3.84 -41.61
C LYS A 109 -24.81 -5.23 -42.24
N GLU A 110 -23.82 -5.79 -42.94
CA GLU A 110 -23.95 -7.15 -43.53
C GLU A 110 -23.82 -8.32 -42.54
N LYS A 111 -23.22 -8.11 -41.37
CA LYS A 111 -23.10 -9.17 -40.33
C LYS A 111 -24.30 -9.24 -39.39
N LYS A 112 -25.21 -8.25 -39.41
CA LYS A 112 -26.38 -8.19 -38.52
C LYS A 112 -27.49 -9.14 -38.97
N ASP A 113 -27.83 -9.15 -40.25
CA ASP A 113 -28.92 -9.96 -40.82
C ASP A 113 -28.63 -11.48 -40.74
N LYS A 114 -27.36 -11.87 -40.86
CA LYS A 114 -26.94 -13.28 -40.70
C LYS A 114 -26.96 -13.74 -39.23
N LYS A 115 -26.92 -12.81 -38.26
CA LYS A 115 -26.95 -13.09 -36.82
C LYS A 115 -28.39 -13.14 -36.27
N GLU A 116 -29.31 -12.34 -36.80
CA GLU A 116 -30.73 -12.39 -36.43
C GLU A 116 -31.44 -13.69 -36.87
N LYS A 117 -31.16 -14.20 -38.09
CA LYS A 117 -31.69 -15.51 -38.51
C LYS A 117 -31.20 -16.67 -37.63
N LYS A 118 -30.02 -16.57 -37.03
CA LYS A 118 -29.51 -17.60 -36.09
C LYS A 118 -30.14 -17.46 -34.69
N SER A 119 -30.31 -16.23 -34.20
CA SER A 119 -30.90 -15.97 -32.86
C SER A 119 -32.37 -16.36 -32.73
N LYS A 120 -33.16 -16.35 -33.83
CA LYS A 120 -34.54 -16.85 -33.83
C LYS A 120 -34.64 -18.38 -33.74
N LYS A 121 -33.65 -19.15 -34.23
CA LYS A 121 -33.65 -20.61 -34.12
C LYS A 121 -33.28 -21.07 -32.70
N ASP A 122 -32.24 -20.48 -32.11
CA ASP A 122 -31.79 -20.81 -30.75
C ASP A 122 -32.79 -20.41 -29.64
N LYS A 123 -33.69 -19.45 -29.92
CA LYS A 123 -34.79 -19.08 -29.00
C LYS A 123 -35.95 -20.09 -28.97
N SER A 124 -36.11 -20.90 -30.02
CA SER A 124 -37.12 -21.97 -30.08
C SER A 124 -36.73 -23.12 -29.13
N GLU A 125 -35.53 -23.68 -29.30
CA GLU A 125 -35.06 -24.83 -28.52
C GLU A 125 -34.83 -24.53 -27.03
N LYS A 126 -34.66 -23.26 -26.65
CA LYS A 126 -34.56 -22.84 -25.23
C LYS A 126 -35.90 -22.72 -24.52
N LYS A 127 -37.03 -22.62 -25.24
CA LYS A 127 -38.36 -22.54 -24.61
C LYS A 127 -38.82 -23.93 -24.17
N ASP A 128 -38.71 -24.93 -25.04
CA ASP A 128 -39.10 -26.33 -24.74
C ASP A 128 -38.29 -26.98 -23.62
N LYS A 129 -37.05 -26.54 -23.39
CA LYS A 129 -36.22 -26.98 -22.25
C LYS A 129 -36.60 -26.34 -20.90
N LYS A 130 -37.30 -25.20 -20.90
CA LYS A 130 -37.73 -24.53 -19.66
C LYS A 130 -39.00 -25.18 -19.11
N ASP A 131 -40.00 -25.39 -19.97
CA ASP A 131 -41.30 -25.98 -19.59
C ASP A 131 -41.16 -27.44 -19.13
N LYS A 132 -40.12 -28.15 -19.58
CA LYS A 132 -39.78 -29.52 -19.13
C LYS A 132 -39.10 -29.57 -17.77
N LYS A 133 -38.54 -28.45 -17.27
CA LYS A 133 -37.89 -28.38 -15.95
C LYS A 133 -38.88 -28.02 -14.83
N GLU A 134 -39.78 -27.07 -15.09
CA GLU A 134 -40.81 -26.66 -14.12
C GLU A 134 -41.85 -27.77 -13.82
N LYS A 135 -41.98 -28.78 -14.68
CA LYS A 135 -42.76 -30.01 -14.39
C LYS A 135 -42.06 -30.99 -13.44
N LYS A 136 -40.73 -30.93 -13.28
CA LYS A 136 -39.97 -31.86 -12.41
C LYS A 136 -39.92 -31.38 -10.95
N ASP A 137 -39.75 -30.09 -10.73
CA ASP A 137 -39.75 -29.49 -9.37
C ASP A 137 -41.12 -29.56 -8.68
N LYS A 138 -42.19 -29.88 -9.43
CA LYS A 138 -43.55 -30.11 -8.90
C LYS A 138 -43.83 -31.54 -8.42
N SER A 139 -43.02 -32.55 -8.77
CA SER A 139 -43.19 -33.92 -8.24
C SER A 139 -42.42 -34.13 -6.93
N GLU A 140 -41.17 -33.67 -6.83
CA GLU A 140 -40.32 -33.91 -5.64
C GLU A 140 -40.80 -33.13 -4.39
N LYS A 141 -41.60 -32.07 -4.56
CA LYS A 141 -42.22 -31.34 -3.44
C LYS A 141 -43.47 -32.03 -2.85
N LYS A 142 -43.92 -33.15 -3.43
CA LYS A 142 -45.12 -33.90 -2.98
C LYS A 142 -44.81 -35.09 -2.07
N GLU A 143 -43.55 -35.53 -2.00
CA GLU A 143 -43.12 -36.70 -1.18
C GLU A 143 -42.61 -36.35 0.22
N LYS A 144 -42.39 -35.07 0.55
CA LYS A 144 -41.85 -34.63 1.85
C LYS A 144 -42.89 -34.07 2.83
N LYS A 145 -44.19 -34.30 2.57
CA LYS A 145 -45.32 -33.90 3.43
C LYS A 145 -46.19 -35.09 3.91
N GLN A 146 -45.60 -36.28 4.02
CA GLN A 146 -46.20 -37.47 4.66
C GLN A 146 -45.15 -38.23 5.48
N LYS A 147 -44.60 -37.60 6.53
CA LYS A 147 -43.89 -38.27 7.64
C LYS A 147 -43.56 -37.27 8.78
N LYS A 148 -44.60 -36.81 9.48
CA LYS A 148 -44.54 -36.18 10.82
C LYS A 148 -45.97 -35.93 11.33
N GLU A 149 -46.59 -36.97 11.88
CA GLU A 149 -47.76 -36.94 12.78
C GLU A 149 -48.15 -38.40 13.10
N ALA A 150 -47.75 -38.90 14.26
CA ALA A 150 -48.36 -40.01 15.01
C ALA A 150 -47.50 -40.37 16.24
N GLY A 151 -48.13 -40.35 17.42
CA GLY A 151 -47.65 -40.93 18.68
C GLY A 151 -46.49 -40.21 19.39
N SER A 152 -46.49 -40.02 20.71
CA SER A 152 -47.49 -39.95 21.80
C SER A 152 -46.66 -39.93 23.09
N ALA A 153 -47.19 -39.37 24.18
CA ALA A 153 -46.48 -39.27 25.45
C ALA A 153 -46.27 -40.64 26.12
N GLU A 154 -45.24 -40.73 26.96
CA GLU A 154 -45.37 -41.37 28.27
C GLU A 154 -44.38 -40.74 29.27
N ASP A 155 -44.76 -40.80 30.54
CA ASP A 155 -44.13 -40.14 31.69
C ASP A 155 -43.64 -41.21 32.67
N THR A 156 -42.48 -41.03 33.30
CA THR A 156 -42.11 -41.83 34.49
C THR A 156 -40.96 -41.20 35.27
N SER A 157 -41.18 -41.08 36.57
CA SER A 157 -40.23 -40.58 37.57
C SER A 157 -39.48 -41.73 38.28
N VAL A 158 -38.19 -41.53 38.56
CA VAL A 158 -37.52 -42.12 39.74
C VAL A 158 -36.44 -41.14 40.23
N GLU A 159 -36.31 -41.02 41.55
CA GLU A 159 -35.38 -40.12 42.24
C GLU A 159 -34.12 -40.89 42.76
N PRO A 160 -33.24 -40.37 43.64
CA PRO A 160 -31.84 -40.15 43.31
C PRO A 160 -30.85 -41.16 43.95
N THR A 161 -29.56 -41.04 43.63
CA THR A 161 -28.49 -41.66 44.46
C THR A 161 -27.22 -40.81 44.44
N SER A 162 -26.53 -40.79 45.59
CA SER A 162 -25.52 -39.80 45.99
C SER A 162 -24.07 -40.20 45.69
N VAL A 163 -23.23 -39.20 45.41
CA VAL A 163 -21.76 -39.23 45.59
C VAL A 163 -21.25 -37.79 45.87
N PRO A 164 -20.09 -37.60 46.54
CA PRO A 164 -19.99 -36.58 47.59
C PRO A 164 -19.38 -35.23 47.18
N GLU A 165 -19.60 -34.28 48.08
CA GLU A 165 -19.13 -32.90 48.05
C GLU A 165 -17.63 -32.77 48.32
N VAL A 166 -16.89 -32.09 47.44
CA VAL A 166 -15.51 -31.63 47.70
C VAL A 166 -15.31 -30.20 47.19
N SER A 167 -15.08 -29.27 48.12
CA SER A 167 -14.43 -27.96 48.01
C SER A 167 -14.82 -27.02 46.84
N ARG A 168 -15.75 -26.09 47.11
CA ARG A 168 -15.99 -24.89 46.29
C ARG A 168 -15.15 -23.69 46.76
N THR A 169 -13.89 -23.56 46.33
CA THR A 169 -13.09 -22.32 46.50
C THR A 169 -12.04 -22.10 45.39
N ALA A 170 -12.46 -22.03 44.13
CA ALA A 170 -11.60 -21.56 43.02
C ALA A 170 -12.33 -20.97 41.78
N ALA A 171 -13.67 -20.99 41.74
CA ALA A 171 -14.44 -20.82 40.51
C ALA A 171 -15.02 -19.41 40.25
N ALA A 172 -14.53 -18.37 40.95
CA ALA A 172 -15.08 -17.00 40.88
C ALA A 172 -14.17 -15.97 40.19
N ALA A 173 -13.14 -16.42 39.46
CA ALA A 173 -12.16 -15.56 38.77
C ALA A 173 -11.99 -15.90 37.27
N ALA A 174 -13.00 -16.53 36.66
CA ALA A 174 -12.92 -17.13 35.33
C ALA A 174 -14.01 -16.68 34.33
N GLU A 175 -14.49 -15.44 34.41
CA GLU A 175 -15.09 -14.77 33.24
C GLU A 175 -13.98 -14.09 32.41
N ALA A 176 -13.25 -14.92 31.67
CA ALA A 176 -12.20 -14.47 30.76
C ALA A 176 -12.78 -13.97 29.42
N ALA A 177 -12.12 -12.97 28.81
CA ALA A 177 -12.53 -12.38 27.55
C ALA A 177 -12.62 -13.39 26.38
N PRO A 178 -13.43 -13.14 25.32
CA PRO A 178 -13.90 -14.18 24.37
C PRO A 178 -12.88 -14.82 23.41
N SER A 179 -11.57 -14.77 23.69
CA SER A 179 -10.50 -14.96 22.69
C SER A 179 -9.28 -15.77 23.16
N GLY A 180 -9.16 -16.12 24.44
CA GLY A 180 -8.14 -17.06 24.92
C GLY A 180 -6.68 -16.64 24.68
N TYR A 181 -6.36 -15.38 24.97
CA TYR A 181 -4.99 -15.00 25.36
C TYR A 181 -4.86 -15.15 26.87
N LEU A 182 -3.79 -15.79 27.30
CA LEU A 182 -3.35 -15.86 28.68
C LEU A 182 -1.95 -15.26 28.72
N GLU A 183 -1.67 -14.41 29.71
CA GLU A 183 -0.32 -13.89 29.92
C GLU A 183 0.62 -15.02 30.32
N ASP A 184 1.88 -14.89 29.91
CA ASP A 184 2.92 -15.81 30.36
C ASP A 184 3.20 -15.63 31.87
N PRO A 185 3.35 -16.70 32.66
CA PRO A 185 3.59 -16.59 34.09
C PRO A 185 4.81 -15.74 34.46
N ALA A 186 5.88 -15.74 33.65
CA ALA A 186 7.05 -14.89 33.88
C ALA A 186 6.73 -13.41 33.65
N LEU A 187 5.89 -13.08 32.65
CA LEU A 187 5.40 -11.73 32.40
C LEU A 187 4.48 -11.23 33.53
N SER A 188 3.60 -12.09 34.05
CA SER A 188 2.74 -11.75 35.18
C SER A 188 3.51 -11.63 36.51
N ALA A 189 4.65 -12.34 36.65
CA ALA A 189 5.53 -12.23 37.81
C ALA A 189 6.39 -10.96 37.85
N LEU A 190 6.57 -10.24 36.73
CA LEU A 190 7.37 -9.01 36.71
C LEU A 190 6.80 -7.92 37.65
N PRO A 191 7.66 -7.19 38.38
CA PRO A 191 7.22 -6.03 39.16
C PRO A 191 6.50 -4.98 38.29
N GLN A 192 5.41 -4.39 38.80
CA GLN A 192 4.68 -3.38 38.04
C GLN A 192 5.54 -2.15 37.72
N SER A 193 6.49 -1.82 38.59
CA SER A 193 7.49 -0.77 38.37
C SER A 193 8.36 -1.00 37.13
N GLU A 194 8.67 -2.25 36.76
CA GLU A 194 9.42 -2.56 35.54
C GLU A 194 8.56 -2.37 34.29
N ILE A 195 7.29 -2.76 34.34
CA ILE A 195 6.33 -2.51 33.26
C ILE A 195 6.13 -1.00 33.07
N ASP A 196 5.92 -0.25 34.14
CA ASP A 196 5.73 1.20 34.07
C ASP A 196 7.01 1.92 33.59
N ALA A 197 8.20 1.46 34.01
CA ALA A 197 9.48 1.94 33.50
C ALA A 197 9.68 1.63 32.01
N PHE A 198 9.29 0.44 31.53
CA PHE A 198 9.33 0.09 30.11
C PHE A 198 8.39 0.98 29.29
N MET A 199 7.14 1.14 29.75
CA MET A 199 6.13 1.98 29.12
C MET A 199 6.58 3.45 29.05
N SER A 200 7.17 3.98 30.14
CA SER A 200 7.73 5.33 30.20
C SER A 200 8.93 5.51 29.26
N LYS A 201 9.93 4.63 29.36
CA LYS A 201 11.17 4.65 28.53
C LYS A 201 10.90 4.63 27.03
N HIS A 202 9.84 3.94 26.60
CA HIS A 202 9.46 3.82 25.20
C HIS A 202 8.26 4.70 24.80
N PHE A 203 7.81 5.58 25.70
CA PHE A 203 6.69 6.50 25.50
C PHE A 203 5.45 5.77 24.93
N ILE A 204 5.04 4.71 25.60
CA ILE A 204 3.91 3.85 25.20
C ILE A 204 2.64 4.36 25.87
N ALA A 205 1.71 4.86 25.08
CA ALA A 205 0.35 5.21 25.51
C ALA A 205 -0.65 4.17 24.98
N VAL A 206 -1.46 3.60 25.87
CA VAL A 206 -2.53 2.65 25.53
C VAL A 206 -3.86 3.21 26.01
N THR A 207 -4.85 3.25 25.12
CA THR A 207 -6.22 3.69 25.40
C THR A 207 -7.18 2.58 25.00
N ASP A 208 -7.87 1.98 25.97
CA ASP A 208 -8.89 0.96 25.73
C ASP A 208 -10.28 1.51 26.10
N PRO A 209 -11.21 1.66 25.13
CA PRO A 209 -12.56 2.17 25.40
C PRO A 209 -13.47 1.17 26.15
N LEU A 210 -13.08 -0.11 26.28
CA LEU A 210 -13.88 -1.15 26.95
C LEU A 210 -13.34 -1.54 28.33
N SER A 211 -12.41 -0.77 28.91
CA SER A 211 -11.60 -1.12 30.09
C SER A 211 -12.41 -1.64 31.31
N THR A 212 -12.67 -2.95 31.35
CA THR A 212 -13.21 -3.67 32.49
C THR A 212 -12.14 -4.58 33.11
N ALA A 213 -11.75 -4.24 34.34
CA ALA A 213 -10.91 -5.01 35.28
C ALA A 213 -9.45 -5.36 34.92
N THR A 214 -9.09 -5.80 33.70
CA THR A 214 -7.74 -6.35 33.43
C THR A 214 -6.96 -5.59 32.35
N LYS A 215 -5.95 -4.82 32.78
CA LYS A 215 -5.01 -4.12 31.89
C LYS A 215 -3.90 -5.08 31.44
N LEU A 216 -3.97 -5.55 30.19
CA LEU A 216 -2.97 -6.46 29.61
C LEU A 216 -1.55 -5.85 29.64
N ARG A 217 -0.56 -6.64 30.03
CA ARG A 217 0.85 -6.26 30.12
C ARG A 217 1.57 -6.36 28.77
N PRO A 218 2.48 -5.42 28.43
CA PRO A 218 3.27 -5.49 27.20
C PRO A 218 4.24 -6.70 27.22
N ILE A 219 4.37 -7.39 26.10
CA ILE A 219 5.29 -8.53 25.93
C ILE A 219 6.72 -7.98 25.76
N VAL A 220 7.45 -7.87 26.88
CA VAL A 220 8.81 -7.28 26.92
C VAL A 220 9.95 -8.21 26.48
N SER A 221 9.72 -9.53 26.40
CA SER A 221 10.64 -10.53 25.84
C SER A 221 9.93 -11.40 24.79
N PHE A 222 10.68 -11.96 23.83
CA PHE A 222 10.17 -12.97 22.89
C PHE A 222 9.81 -14.30 23.58
N ASP A 223 10.31 -14.55 24.80
CA ASP A 223 9.95 -15.72 25.59
C ASP A 223 8.49 -15.64 26.07
N HIS A 224 8.06 -14.44 26.49
CA HIS A 224 6.69 -14.17 26.92
C HIS A 224 5.66 -14.17 25.77
N LEU A 225 6.11 -14.26 24.51
CA LEU A 225 5.23 -14.41 23.36
C LEU A 225 4.70 -15.86 23.36
N PRO A 226 3.38 -16.11 23.52
CA PRO A 226 2.86 -17.45 23.81
C PRO A 226 2.76 -18.36 22.56
N VAL A 227 3.75 -18.30 21.64
CA VAL A 227 3.85 -19.15 20.45
C VAL A 227 4.55 -20.47 20.79
N THR A 228 3.93 -21.58 20.44
CA THR A 228 4.50 -22.94 20.61
C THR A 228 5.24 -23.41 19.36
N ASP A 229 4.99 -22.78 18.21
CA ASP A 229 5.69 -23.04 16.96
C ASP A 229 6.91 -22.12 16.87
N GLU A 230 8.09 -22.72 17.00
CA GLU A 230 9.37 -22.01 17.00
C GLU A 230 9.69 -21.35 15.64
N SER A 231 9.02 -21.77 14.57
CA SER A 231 9.13 -21.07 13.28
C SER A 231 8.55 -19.65 13.30
N LEU A 232 7.64 -19.35 14.24
CA LEU A 232 7.15 -17.99 14.48
C LEU A 232 8.16 -17.14 15.26
N ARG A 233 9.10 -17.77 15.98
CA ARG A 233 10.25 -17.10 16.62
C ARG A 233 11.44 -16.92 15.67
N ALA A 234 11.61 -17.79 14.67
CA ALA A 234 12.74 -17.76 13.74
C ALA A 234 13.10 -16.38 13.12
N PRO A 235 12.15 -15.49 12.71
CA PRO A 235 12.50 -14.15 12.21
C PRO A 235 13.12 -13.23 13.27
N PHE A 236 12.94 -13.55 14.55
CA PHE A 236 13.43 -12.78 15.69
C PHE A 236 14.78 -13.28 16.22
N ALA A 237 15.35 -14.36 15.68
CA ALA A 237 16.60 -14.96 16.17
C ALA A 237 17.82 -14.00 16.19
N SER A 238 17.78 -12.91 15.43
CA SER A 238 18.80 -11.84 15.43
C SER A 238 18.43 -10.61 16.27
N PHE A 239 17.35 -10.67 17.05
CA PHE A 239 16.82 -9.55 17.84
C PHE A 239 16.82 -9.92 19.33
N THR A 240 17.22 -8.96 20.19
CA THR A 240 17.33 -9.20 21.64
C THR A 240 16.01 -9.04 22.39
N ALA A 241 15.07 -8.25 21.87
CA ALA A 241 13.76 -8.02 22.46
C ALA A 241 12.75 -7.56 21.37
N PRO A 242 11.43 -7.71 21.62
CA PRO A 242 10.39 -7.14 20.76
C PRO A 242 10.52 -5.63 20.64
N THR A 243 10.13 -5.06 19.50
CA THR A 243 10.05 -3.58 19.39
C THR A 243 8.88 -3.05 20.24
N PRO A 244 8.88 -1.77 20.66
CA PRO A 244 7.83 -1.24 21.54
C PRO A 244 6.40 -1.39 20.98
N ILE A 245 6.21 -1.26 19.66
CA ILE A 245 4.91 -1.48 19.01
C ILE A 245 4.51 -2.97 18.99
N GLN A 246 5.47 -3.89 18.87
CA GLN A 246 5.21 -5.33 18.97
C GLN A 246 4.81 -5.70 20.40
N ALA A 247 5.64 -5.29 21.38
CA ALA A 247 5.42 -5.52 22.80
C ALA A 247 4.03 -5.05 23.27
N ALA A 248 3.64 -3.83 22.88
CA ALA A 248 2.36 -3.25 23.27
C ALA A 248 1.16 -3.82 22.49
N ALA A 249 1.29 -4.09 21.19
CA ALA A 249 0.16 -4.51 20.36
C ALA A 249 -0.19 -6.00 20.51
N TRP A 250 0.80 -6.88 20.69
CA TRP A 250 0.56 -8.31 20.73
C TRP A 250 -0.48 -8.75 21.77
N PRO A 251 -0.51 -8.28 23.04
CA PRO A 251 -1.52 -8.71 24.01
C PRO A 251 -2.96 -8.43 23.54
N SER A 252 -3.25 -7.22 23.04
CA SER A 252 -4.58 -6.86 22.51
C SER A 252 -4.91 -7.62 21.23
N LEU A 253 -3.93 -7.83 20.36
CA LEU A 253 -4.13 -8.58 19.11
C LEU A 253 -4.37 -10.07 19.34
N LEU A 254 -3.62 -10.68 20.25
CA LEU A 254 -3.75 -12.08 20.65
C LEU A 254 -5.06 -12.33 21.42
N SER A 255 -5.58 -11.30 22.11
CA SER A 255 -6.92 -11.29 22.70
C SER A 255 -8.03 -10.86 21.73
N GLY A 256 -7.79 -10.88 20.42
CA GLY A 256 -8.83 -10.71 19.40
C GLY A 256 -9.47 -9.33 19.36
N ARG A 257 -8.87 -8.32 20.01
CA ARG A 257 -9.36 -6.93 19.98
C ARG A 257 -8.93 -6.23 18.71
N ASP A 258 -9.79 -5.36 18.20
CA ASP A 258 -9.42 -4.36 17.20
C ASP A 258 -8.33 -3.44 17.76
N VAL A 259 -7.35 -3.06 16.94
CA VAL A 259 -6.20 -2.25 17.37
C VAL A 259 -5.84 -1.19 16.35
N ILE A 260 -5.62 0.03 16.84
CA ILE A 260 -5.00 1.14 16.11
C ILE A 260 -3.55 1.30 16.61
N GLY A 261 -2.57 0.88 15.82
CA GLY A 261 -1.14 0.97 16.13
C GLY A 261 -0.46 2.16 15.46
N VAL A 262 -0.24 3.24 16.22
CA VAL A 262 0.47 4.45 15.77
C VAL A 262 1.93 4.39 16.22
N ALA A 263 2.84 4.18 15.27
CA ALA A 263 4.28 4.11 15.52
C ALA A 263 5.08 4.49 14.27
N GLU A 264 6.30 4.99 14.43
CA GLU A 264 7.14 5.47 13.32
C GLU A 264 7.40 4.42 12.22
N THR A 265 7.87 4.86 11.05
CA THR A 265 8.26 3.93 9.98
C THR A 265 9.52 3.15 10.38
N GLY A 266 9.57 1.85 10.09
CA GLY A 266 10.70 0.99 10.51
C GLY A 266 10.61 0.45 11.95
N SER A 267 9.59 0.80 12.73
CA SER A 267 9.37 0.32 14.11
C SER A 267 8.98 -1.17 14.24
N GLY A 268 8.94 -1.94 13.16
CA GLY A 268 8.61 -3.39 13.19
C GLY A 268 7.12 -3.75 13.11
N LYS A 269 6.24 -2.80 12.74
CA LYS A 269 4.78 -2.97 12.63
C LYS A 269 4.34 -4.24 11.89
N THR A 270 5.03 -4.62 10.80
CA THR A 270 4.71 -5.79 9.97
C THR A 270 4.67 -7.10 10.74
N LEU A 271 5.60 -7.33 11.68
CA LEU A 271 5.58 -8.51 12.55
C LEU A 271 4.69 -8.30 13.80
N GLY A 272 4.38 -7.03 14.13
CA GLY A 272 3.34 -6.66 15.10
C GLY A 272 1.97 -7.23 14.73
N PHE A 273 1.52 -7.07 13.48
CA PHE A 273 0.29 -7.72 13.00
C PHE A 273 0.52 -9.11 12.38
N GLY A 274 1.71 -9.39 11.85
CA GLY A 274 1.98 -10.66 11.16
C GLY A 274 1.96 -11.89 12.06
N VAL A 275 2.54 -11.80 13.26
CA VAL A 275 2.59 -12.95 14.19
C VAL A 275 1.22 -13.31 14.75
N PRO A 276 0.38 -12.36 15.24
CA PRO A 276 -0.99 -12.68 15.63
C PRO A 276 -1.84 -13.18 14.46
N CYS A 277 -1.66 -12.66 13.24
CA CYS A 277 -2.34 -13.15 12.03
C CYS A 277 -2.11 -14.65 11.79
N VAL A 278 -0.86 -15.11 11.78
CA VAL A 278 -0.54 -16.53 11.55
C VAL A 278 -1.12 -17.40 12.68
N ARG A 279 -0.93 -17.01 13.94
CA ARG A 279 -1.51 -17.72 15.10
C ARG A 279 -3.03 -17.81 15.04
N HIS A 280 -3.70 -16.71 14.69
CA HIS A 280 -5.15 -16.64 14.55
C HIS A 280 -5.65 -17.67 13.54
N ILE A 281 -5.02 -17.75 12.36
CA ILE A 281 -5.37 -18.73 11.33
C ILE A 281 -5.07 -20.17 11.80
N MET A 282 -3.94 -20.42 12.46
CA MET A 282 -3.58 -21.75 12.98
C MET A 282 -4.57 -22.29 14.02
N ARG A 283 -5.23 -21.40 14.79
CA ARG A 283 -6.28 -21.75 15.76
C ARG A 283 -7.63 -22.10 15.10
N GLN A 284 -7.83 -21.80 13.81
CA GLN A 284 -9.08 -22.11 13.10
C GLN A 284 -9.11 -23.55 12.56
N PRO A 285 -10.31 -24.14 12.35
CA PRO A 285 -10.45 -25.40 11.63
C PRO A 285 -9.82 -25.33 10.23
N LYS A 286 -8.96 -26.30 9.90
CA LYS A 286 -8.26 -26.41 8.62
C LYS A 286 -9.26 -26.40 7.46
N SER A 287 -9.35 -25.25 6.77
CA SER A 287 -10.34 -24.98 5.74
C SER A 287 -9.72 -24.14 4.62
N LYS A 288 -10.10 -24.41 3.37
CA LYS A 288 -9.62 -23.65 2.20
C LYS A 288 -10.29 -22.28 2.11
N GLY A 289 -9.55 -21.30 1.59
CA GLY A 289 -10.00 -19.94 1.37
C GLY A 289 -9.20 -18.92 2.18
N VAL A 290 -9.37 -17.64 1.83
CA VAL A 290 -8.70 -16.52 2.49
C VAL A 290 -9.29 -16.30 3.89
N LYS A 291 -8.40 -16.13 4.87
CA LYS A 291 -8.69 -15.91 6.29
C LYS A 291 -8.20 -14.56 6.79
N ALA A 292 -7.09 -14.08 6.22
CA ALA A 292 -6.58 -12.74 6.48
C ALA A 292 -6.40 -11.93 5.19
N VAL A 293 -6.75 -10.64 5.26
CA VAL A 293 -6.56 -9.66 4.18
C VAL A 293 -5.77 -8.49 4.75
N ILE A 294 -4.65 -8.18 4.12
CA ILE A 294 -3.71 -7.14 4.54
C ILE A 294 -3.54 -6.18 3.36
N VAL A 295 -3.98 -4.93 3.52
CA VAL A 295 -4.04 -3.95 2.44
C VAL A 295 -3.01 -2.84 2.68
N SER A 296 -2.28 -2.48 1.62
CA SER A 296 -1.22 -1.46 1.63
C SER A 296 -1.38 -0.50 0.43
N PRO A 297 -0.96 0.78 0.55
CA PRO A 297 -1.15 1.79 -0.50
C PRO A 297 -0.27 1.58 -1.73
N THR A 298 0.90 0.93 -1.58
CA THR A 298 1.87 0.75 -2.67
C THR A 298 2.15 -0.72 -2.94
N ARG A 299 2.51 -1.01 -4.20
CA ARG A 299 2.77 -2.38 -4.68
C ARG A 299 4.00 -2.96 -4.00
N GLU A 300 4.99 -2.11 -3.75
CA GLU A 300 6.29 -2.48 -3.19
C GLU A 300 6.18 -2.75 -1.70
N LEU A 301 5.41 -1.95 -0.94
CA LEU A 301 5.08 -2.27 0.45
C LEU A 301 4.26 -3.55 0.54
N ALA A 302 3.30 -3.78 -0.35
CA ALA A 302 2.54 -5.04 -0.38
C ALA A 302 3.47 -6.24 -0.62
N SER A 303 4.40 -6.17 -1.58
CA SER A 303 5.40 -7.22 -1.81
C SER A 303 6.33 -7.43 -0.61
N GLN A 304 6.80 -6.37 0.03
CA GLN A 304 7.64 -6.44 1.22
C GLN A 304 6.90 -7.06 2.42
N ILE A 305 5.64 -6.70 2.66
CA ILE A 305 4.81 -7.31 3.71
C ILE A 305 4.65 -8.81 3.41
N HIS A 306 4.36 -9.18 2.16
CA HIS A 306 4.29 -10.57 1.72
C HIS A 306 5.59 -11.33 1.97
N GLU A 307 6.75 -10.77 1.60
CA GLU A 307 8.07 -11.36 1.86
C GLU A 307 8.35 -11.62 3.35
N GLN A 308 7.94 -10.72 4.25
CA GLN A 308 8.10 -10.97 5.70
C GLN A 308 7.09 -11.99 6.23
N LEU A 309 5.85 -11.96 5.74
CA LEU A 309 4.82 -12.91 6.17
C LEU A 309 5.09 -14.34 5.68
N VAL A 310 5.65 -14.52 4.47
CA VAL A 310 6.04 -15.83 3.94
C VAL A 310 6.97 -16.57 4.92
N LYS A 311 7.92 -15.87 5.56
CA LYS A 311 8.87 -16.45 6.52
C LYS A 311 8.23 -17.07 7.76
N ILE A 312 7.06 -16.59 8.18
CA ILE A 312 6.29 -17.13 9.32
C ILE A 312 5.10 -17.98 8.91
N ALA A 313 4.51 -17.70 7.74
CA ALA A 313 3.34 -18.40 7.23
C ALA A 313 3.68 -19.77 6.65
N GLU A 314 4.75 -19.88 5.86
CA GLU A 314 5.08 -21.15 5.19
C GLU A 314 5.50 -22.27 6.15
N PRO A 315 6.33 -22.02 7.19
CA PRO A 315 6.63 -23.02 8.20
C PRO A 315 5.40 -23.47 9.00
N ALA A 316 4.49 -22.54 9.31
CA ALA A 316 3.18 -22.82 9.91
C ALA A 316 2.19 -23.55 8.96
N GLY A 317 2.63 -23.96 7.76
CA GLY A 317 1.81 -24.67 6.76
C GLY A 317 0.79 -23.80 6.03
N LEU A 318 0.84 -22.47 6.20
CA LEU A 318 -0.04 -21.51 5.54
C LEU A 318 0.60 -21.02 4.23
N LYS A 319 -0.23 -20.55 3.29
CA LYS A 319 0.23 -19.88 2.07
C LYS A 319 -0.27 -18.44 2.01
N SER A 320 0.62 -17.54 1.59
CA SER A 320 0.33 -16.13 1.38
C SER A 320 0.52 -15.76 -0.09
N VAL A 321 -0.32 -14.87 -0.62
CA VAL A 321 -0.24 -14.36 -2.00
C VAL A 321 -0.20 -12.84 -2.00
N CYS A 322 0.63 -12.26 -2.85
CA CYS A 322 0.70 -10.81 -3.09
C CYS A 322 -0.12 -10.41 -4.33
N ILE A 323 -1.01 -9.42 -4.17
CA ILE A 323 -2.02 -9.02 -5.16
C ILE A 323 -1.87 -7.53 -5.50
N TYR A 324 -1.24 -7.24 -6.64
CA TYR A 324 -0.96 -5.85 -7.04
C TYR A 324 -0.93 -5.62 -8.54
N GLY A 325 -1.17 -4.37 -8.95
CA GLY A 325 -1.27 -3.96 -10.37
C GLY A 325 0.07 -3.96 -11.13
N GLY A 326 0.01 -3.92 -12.46
CA GLY A 326 1.22 -3.80 -13.31
C GLY A 326 2.01 -5.10 -13.54
N VAL A 327 1.50 -6.24 -13.05
CA VAL A 327 1.95 -7.60 -13.37
C VAL A 327 0.75 -8.45 -13.83
N PRO A 328 0.95 -9.60 -14.52
CA PRO A 328 -0.13 -10.46 -14.99
C PRO A 328 -1.11 -10.88 -13.89
N LYS A 329 -2.39 -11.12 -14.26
CA LYS A 329 -3.42 -11.55 -13.29
C LYS A 329 -3.36 -13.07 -13.02
N ASP A 330 -2.87 -13.88 -13.95
CA ASP A 330 -3.07 -15.34 -13.89
C ASP A 330 -2.28 -16.01 -12.75
N GLU A 331 -1.03 -15.60 -12.51
CA GLU A 331 -0.24 -16.07 -11.36
C GLU A 331 -0.91 -15.71 -10.03
N GLN A 332 -1.46 -14.51 -9.92
CA GLN A 332 -2.21 -14.04 -8.75
C GLN A 332 -3.49 -14.88 -8.54
N LYS A 333 -4.23 -15.19 -9.62
CA LYS A 333 -5.39 -16.10 -9.59
C LYS A 333 -5.04 -17.53 -9.20
N ILE A 334 -3.87 -18.03 -9.61
CA ILE A 334 -3.37 -19.35 -9.21
C ILE A 334 -2.99 -19.36 -7.72
N GLY A 335 -2.33 -18.30 -7.23
CA GLY A 335 -1.98 -18.14 -5.82
C GLY A 335 -3.19 -18.06 -4.90
N LEU A 336 -4.21 -17.27 -5.27
CA LEU A 336 -5.46 -17.11 -4.50
C LEU A 336 -6.16 -18.45 -4.20
N LYS A 337 -6.13 -19.41 -5.14
CA LYS A 337 -6.75 -20.75 -4.95
C LYS A 337 -6.11 -21.57 -3.82
N LYS A 338 -4.91 -21.19 -3.35
CA LYS A 338 -4.14 -21.89 -2.31
C LYS A 338 -3.91 -21.05 -1.06
N ALA A 339 -4.14 -19.73 -1.12
CA ALA A 339 -3.76 -18.81 -0.07
C ALA A 339 -4.76 -18.77 1.10
N SER A 340 -4.22 -18.69 2.32
CA SER A 340 -4.96 -18.33 3.54
C SER A 340 -4.77 -16.84 3.88
N ILE A 341 -3.70 -16.22 3.39
CA ILE A 341 -3.36 -14.81 3.63
C ILE A 341 -3.27 -14.09 2.28
N VAL A 342 -3.99 -12.99 2.11
CA VAL A 342 -3.84 -12.08 0.98
C VAL A 342 -3.15 -10.80 1.45
N VAL A 343 -2.08 -10.42 0.77
CA VAL A 343 -1.47 -9.09 0.90
C VAL A 343 -1.71 -8.34 -0.40
N ALA A 344 -2.24 -7.11 -0.36
CA ALA A 344 -2.73 -6.48 -1.57
C ALA A 344 -2.62 -4.96 -1.64
N THR A 345 -2.62 -4.44 -2.88
CA THR A 345 -3.01 -3.05 -3.17
C THR A 345 -4.49 -2.98 -3.57
N PRO A 346 -5.26 -1.95 -3.18
CA PRO A 346 -6.72 -1.96 -3.31
C PRO A 346 -7.25 -2.22 -4.71
N GLY A 347 -6.73 -1.51 -5.72
CA GLY A 347 -7.24 -1.59 -7.10
C GLY A 347 -7.20 -3.01 -7.67
N ARG A 348 -6.06 -3.71 -7.58
CA ARG A 348 -5.95 -5.08 -8.09
C ARG A 348 -6.73 -6.10 -7.27
N LEU A 349 -6.95 -5.86 -5.97
CA LEU A 349 -7.81 -6.75 -5.19
C LEU A 349 -9.27 -6.61 -5.64
N ASN A 350 -9.75 -5.37 -5.80
CA ASN A 350 -11.09 -5.09 -6.31
C ASN A 350 -11.28 -5.64 -7.74
N ASP A 351 -10.32 -5.45 -8.64
CA ASP A 351 -10.31 -6.08 -9.98
C ASP A 351 -10.61 -7.60 -9.91
N LEU A 352 -9.99 -8.31 -8.97
CA LEU A 352 -10.10 -9.76 -8.86
C LEU A 352 -11.35 -10.21 -8.09
N ILE A 353 -11.88 -9.37 -7.20
CA ILE A 353 -13.20 -9.57 -6.58
C ILE A 353 -14.30 -9.42 -7.64
N ASP A 354 -14.23 -8.37 -8.47
CA ASP A 354 -15.20 -8.10 -9.55
C ASP A 354 -15.18 -9.19 -10.64
N GLU A 355 -14.01 -9.76 -10.94
CA GLU A 355 -13.88 -10.92 -11.83
C GLU A 355 -14.35 -12.25 -11.19
N GLY A 356 -14.77 -12.26 -9.92
CA GLY A 356 -15.12 -13.46 -9.17
C GLY A 356 -13.93 -14.40 -8.91
N ALA A 357 -12.71 -13.89 -9.05
CA ALA A 357 -11.46 -14.65 -8.95
C ALA A 357 -10.81 -14.61 -7.55
N ALA A 358 -11.18 -13.61 -6.73
CA ALA A 358 -10.80 -13.50 -5.32
C ALA A 358 -12.06 -13.56 -4.42
N ASP A 359 -12.20 -14.65 -3.67
CA ASP A 359 -13.17 -14.75 -2.57
C ASP A 359 -12.45 -14.46 -1.24
N ILE A 360 -12.82 -13.34 -0.62
CA ILE A 360 -12.34 -12.92 0.71
C ILE A 360 -13.45 -12.88 1.76
N SER A 361 -14.64 -13.43 1.47
CA SER A 361 -15.82 -13.43 2.36
C SER A 361 -15.60 -14.12 3.70
N LYS A 362 -14.62 -15.03 3.76
CA LYS A 362 -14.22 -15.78 4.96
C LYS A 362 -13.08 -15.13 5.74
N ALA A 363 -12.59 -13.96 5.30
CA ALA A 363 -11.55 -13.24 6.00
C ALA A 363 -12.13 -12.61 7.27
N ASP A 364 -11.58 -13.02 8.42
CA ASP A 364 -11.94 -12.55 9.76
C ASP A 364 -10.77 -11.86 10.48
N TYR A 365 -9.65 -11.64 9.77
CA TYR A 365 -8.53 -10.83 10.23
C TYR A 365 -8.14 -9.82 9.14
N VAL A 366 -8.44 -8.54 9.36
CA VAL A 366 -8.29 -7.48 8.35
C VAL A 366 -7.32 -6.42 8.82
N VAL A 367 -6.29 -6.12 8.02
CA VAL A 367 -5.26 -5.12 8.33
C VAL A 367 -5.23 -4.04 7.26
N LEU A 368 -5.27 -2.77 7.67
CA LEU A 368 -4.87 -1.62 6.85
C LEU A 368 -3.51 -1.12 7.33
N ASP A 369 -2.46 -1.27 6.51
CA ASP A 369 -1.14 -0.69 6.77
C ASP A 369 -0.98 0.64 6.03
N GLU A 370 -0.22 1.58 6.62
CA GLU A 370 -0.23 3.02 6.27
C GLU A 370 -1.69 3.57 6.22
N ALA A 371 -2.49 3.25 7.24
CA ALA A 371 -3.94 3.47 7.27
C ALA A 371 -4.36 4.93 7.01
N ASP A 372 -3.55 5.92 7.40
CA ASP A 372 -3.78 7.34 7.09
C ASP A 372 -3.82 7.63 5.58
N ARG A 373 -3.09 6.86 4.77
CA ARG A 373 -3.16 6.93 3.30
C ARG A 373 -4.33 6.14 2.74
N MET A 374 -4.64 5.00 3.35
CA MET A 374 -5.72 4.11 2.91
C MET A 374 -7.11 4.72 3.13
N LEU A 375 -7.21 5.63 4.08
CA LEU A 375 -8.43 6.35 4.48
C LEU A 375 -8.43 7.82 3.98
N ASP A 376 -7.60 8.15 3.00
CA ASP A 376 -7.66 9.42 2.27
C ASP A 376 -8.66 9.31 1.09
N LYS A 377 -9.17 10.44 0.58
CA LYS A 377 -10.26 10.51 -0.42
C LYS A 377 -9.98 9.74 -1.72
N GLY A 378 -8.72 9.44 -2.03
CA GLY A 378 -8.33 8.64 -3.20
C GLY A 378 -8.36 7.12 -3.02
N PHE A 379 -8.56 6.62 -1.79
CA PHE A 379 -8.59 5.18 -1.49
C PHE A 379 -9.85 4.72 -0.74
N GLU A 380 -10.62 5.63 -0.14
CA GLU A 380 -11.80 5.30 0.68
C GLU A 380 -12.76 4.30 0.01
N ASP A 381 -13.27 4.59 -1.20
CA ASP A 381 -14.23 3.72 -1.89
C ASP A 381 -13.68 2.31 -2.14
N ALA A 382 -12.40 2.25 -2.53
CA ALA A 382 -11.72 0.99 -2.76
C ALA A 382 -11.55 0.18 -1.47
N ILE A 383 -11.32 0.84 -0.33
CA ILE A 383 -11.25 0.21 1.00
C ILE A 383 -12.63 -0.19 1.51
N ARG A 384 -13.66 0.66 1.38
CA ARG A 384 -15.05 0.32 1.72
C ARG A 384 -15.48 -0.98 1.04
N LYS A 385 -15.20 -1.11 -0.26
CA LYS A 385 -15.49 -2.29 -1.07
C LYS A 385 -14.73 -3.55 -0.62
N ILE A 386 -13.45 -3.43 -0.26
CA ILE A 386 -12.67 -4.56 0.25
C ILE A 386 -13.24 -5.02 1.60
N ILE A 387 -13.47 -4.09 2.53
CA ILE A 387 -13.97 -4.39 3.87
C ILE A 387 -15.38 -4.99 3.81
N SER A 388 -16.28 -4.47 2.96
CA SER A 388 -17.62 -5.05 2.77
C SER A 388 -17.61 -6.42 2.08
N SER A 389 -16.50 -6.80 1.45
CA SER A 389 -16.28 -8.14 0.87
C SER A 389 -15.68 -9.14 1.88
N THR A 390 -15.33 -8.71 3.10
CA THR A 390 -14.86 -9.59 4.20
C THR A 390 -16.01 -9.96 5.16
N ARG A 391 -15.72 -10.65 6.27
CA ARG A 391 -16.74 -10.92 7.29
C ARG A 391 -17.35 -9.64 7.88
N PRO A 392 -18.61 -9.70 8.36
CA PRO A 392 -19.27 -8.58 9.06
C PRO A 392 -18.45 -8.03 10.22
N LEU A 393 -18.65 -6.76 10.58
CA LEU A 393 -17.87 -6.05 11.60
C LEU A 393 -17.82 -6.76 12.97
N ASN A 394 -18.87 -7.48 13.35
CA ASN A 394 -18.93 -8.22 14.62
C ASN A 394 -18.27 -9.62 14.56
N GLU A 395 -17.83 -10.07 13.39
CA GLU A 395 -17.28 -11.41 13.13
C GLU A 395 -15.83 -11.39 12.61
N ARG A 396 -15.19 -10.21 12.58
CA ARG A 396 -13.79 -10.01 12.19
C ARG A 396 -13.05 -9.17 13.22
N GLN A 397 -11.74 -9.37 13.31
CA GLN A 397 -10.81 -8.45 13.94
C GLN A 397 -10.30 -7.47 12.88
N THR A 398 -10.37 -6.16 13.15
CA THR A 398 -9.88 -5.10 12.27
C THR A 398 -8.71 -4.37 12.92
N LEU A 399 -7.63 -4.21 12.16
CA LEU A 399 -6.36 -3.63 12.60
C LEU A 399 -5.99 -2.47 11.68
N MET A 400 -5.52 -1.37 12.25
CA MET A 400 -4.98 -0.24 11.50
C MET A 400 -3.60 0.13 12.01
N PHE A 401 -2.62 0.20 11.11
CA PHE A 401 -1.24 0.56 11.44
C PHE A 401 -0.78 1.74 10.58
N THR A 402 -0.12 2.71 11.21
CA THR A 402 0.37 3.93 10.54
C THR A 402 1.42 4.65 11.39
N ALA A 403 2.06 5.68 10.85
CA ALA A 403 2.90 6.63 11.57
C ALA A 403 2.15 7.92 12.00
N THR A 404 0.97 8.21 11.45
CA THR A 404 0.22 9.46 11.70
C THR A 404 -1.26 9.17 11.92
N TRP A 405 -1.95 9.94 12.78
CA TRP A 405 -3.36 9.68 13.11
C TRP A 405 -4.22 10.96 13.13
N PRO A 406 -4.33 11.70 12.01
CA PRO A 406 -5.08 12.96 11.96
C PRO A 406 -6.60 12.74 12.08
N LYS A 407 -7.34 13.71 12.64
CA LYS A 407 -8.79 13.59 12.95
C LYS A 407 -9.65 13.01 11.83
N SER A 408 -9.46 13.49 10.59
CA SER A 408 -10.21 13.02 9.42
C SER A 408 -10.05 11.51 9.13
N VAL A 409 -8.91 10.93 9.49
CA VAL A 409 -8.67 9.49 9.39
C VAL A 409 -9.37 8.75 10.54
N GLN A 410 -9.43 9.35 11.73
CA GLN A 410 -10.09 8.74 12.91
C GLN A 410 -11.60 8.60 12.71
N GLU A 411 -12.25 9.64 12.16
CA GLU A 411 -13.68 9.66 11.83
C GLU A 411 -14.03 8.49 10.89
N LEU A 412 -13.33 8.37 9.76
CA LEU A 412 -13.55 7.29 8.80
C LEU A 412 -13.18 5.91 9.36
N ALA A 413 -12.06 5.79 10.10
CA ALA A 413 -11.63 4.56 10.74
C ALA A 413 -12.68 4.00 11.72
N SER A 414 -13.37 4.87 12.45
CA SER A 414 -14.44 4.46 13.38
C SER A 414 -15.57 3.68 12.70
N THR A 415 -15.81 3.88 11.40
CA THR A 415 -16.83 3.16 10.63
C THR A 415 -16.43 1.72 10.26
N PHE A 416 -15.16 1.35 10.45
CA PHE A 416 -14.60 0.05 10.06
C PHE A 416 -14.20 -0.85 11.23
N MET A 417 -14.20 -0.33 12.47
CA MET A 417 -13.65 -0.99 13.66
C MET A 417 -14.66 -1.02 14.82
N LYS A 418 -14.49 -1.97 15.74
CA LYS A 418 -15.33 -2.14 16.94
C LYS A 418 -14.52 -1.89 18.21
N SER A 419 -14.75 -0.74 18.83
CA SER A 419 -14.14 -0.35 20.13
C SER A 419 -12.63 -0.64 20.20
N PRO A 420 -11.83 -0.12 19.24
CA PRO A 420 -10.42 -0.47 19.08
C PRO A 420 -9.57 0.01 20.25
N VAL A 421 -8.58 -0.79 20.64
CA VAL A 421 -7.51 -0.35 21.54
C VAL A 421 -6.55 0.54 20.74
N LYS A 422 -6.39 1.80 21.15
CA LYS A 422 -5.41 2.71 20.54
C LYS A 422 -4.08 2.54 21.25
N ILE A 423 -3.02 2.30 20.49
CA ILE A 423 -1.65 2.14 20.97
C ILE A 423 -0.79 3.17 20.23
N THR A 424 -0.12 4.04 20.98
CA THR A 424 0.74 5.10 20.45
C THR A 424 2.13 4.96 21.04
N ILE A 425 3.14 4.96 20.17
CA ILE A 425 4.55 4.83 20.54
C ILE A 425 5.29 6.13 20.18
N GLY A 426 5.98 6.70 21.16
CA GLY A 426 6.73 7.96 21.03
C GLY A 426 6.14 9.08 21.89
N ASP A 427 6.95 10.11 22.13
CA ASP A 427 6.66 11.23 23.04
C ASP A 427 5.60 12.21 22.47
N ASN A 428 4.43 11.66 22.14
CA ASN A 428 3.36 12.33 21.42
C ASN A 428 2.00 11.66 21.65
N PRO A 429 1.51 11.57 22.91
CA PRO A 429 0.24 10.90 23.23
C PRO A 429 -0.99 11.58 22.61
N THR A 430 -0.88 12.86 22.23
CA THR A 430 -1.94 13.64 21.57
C THR A 430 -2.15 13.26 20.10
N GLY A 431 -1.19 12.60 19.45
CA GLY A 431 -1.26 12.23 18.04
C GLY A 431 -0.99 13.40 17.08
N GLU A 432 -0.37 14.48 17.55
CA GLU A 432 0.11 15.57 16.69
C GLU A 432 1.11 15.07 15.66
N LEU A 433 1.28 15.77 14.54
CA LEU A 433 2.27 15.37 13.56
C LEU A 433 3.69 15.71 14.03
N ARG A 434 4.48 14.70 14.39
CA ARG A 434 5.91 14.86 14.77
C ARG A 434 6.81 13.99 13.90
N ALA A 435 8.00 14.52 13.60
CA ALA A 435 9.07 13.81 12.93
C ALA A 435 9.97 13.06 13.94
N ASN A 436 10.68 12.04 13.48
CA ASN A 436 11.71 11.35 14.27
C ASN A 436 12.87 12.31 14.59
N THR A 437 13.22 12.42 15.87
CA THR A 437 14.19 13.38 16.40
C THR A 437 15.66 13.10 16.02
N ARG A 438 15.99 11.90 15.53
CA ARG A 438 17.30 11.55 14.95
C ARG A 438 17.50 12.11 13.53
N ILE A 439 16.49 12.80 12.99
CA ILE A 439 16.55 13.43 11.67
C ILE A 439 16.86 14.91 11.86
N SER A 440 18.09 15.31 11.53
CA SER A 440 18.45 16.72 11.38
C SER A 440 17.70 17.28 10.17
N GLN A 441 16.81 18.26 10.40
CA GLN A 441 15.99 18.88 9.37
C GLN A 441 16.53 20.26 9.03
N THR A 442 16.89 20.46 7.75
CA THR A 442 17.28 21.75 7.18
C THR A 442 16.22 22.15 6.16
N VAL A 443 15.63 23.34 6.33
CA VAL A 443 14.73 23.94 5.33
C VAL A 443 15.45 25.15 4.75
N GLU A 444 15.54 25.21 3.42
CA GLU A 444 16.15 26.30 2.68
C GLU A 444 15.04 26.95 1.83
N VAL A 445 14.73 28.22 2.10
CA VAL A 445 13.77 28.99 1.28
C VAL A 445 14.52 29.50 0.05
N VAL A 446 14.03 29.15 -1.14
CA VAL A 446 14.70 29.44 -2.43
C VAL A 446 13.70 29.89 -3.49
N ASP A 447 14.17 30.66 -4.49
CA ASP A 447 13.36 30.93 -5.69
C ASP A 447 13.10 29.63 -6.45
N PRO A 448 11.88 29.41 -7.01
CA PRO A 448 11.56 28.25 -7.82
C PRO A 448 12.57 27.94 -8.95
N ARG A 449 13.22 28.96 -9.53
CA ARG A 449 14.24 28.85 -10.59
C ARG A 449 15.57 28.31 -10.06
N ASP A 450 15.94 28.65 -8.83
CA ASP A 450 17.22 28.28 -8.23
C ASP A 450 17.26 26.84 -7.70
N LYS A 451 16.09 26.21 -7.53
CA LYS A 451 15.96 24.84 -6.99
C LYS A 451 16.91 23.82 -7.63
N GLU A 452 17.01 23.82 -8.95
CA GLU A 452 17.85 22.85 -9.67
C GLU A 452 19.35 23.16 -9.53
N TYR A 453 19.71 24.45 -9.46
CA TYR A 453 21.08 24.87 -9.17
C TYR A 453 21.48 24.48 -7.74
N ARG A 454 20.63 24.76 -6.75
CA ARG A 454 20.87 24.40 -5.35
C ARG A 454 20.94 22.89 -5.14
N LEU A 455 20.07 22.12 -5.81
CA LEU A 455 20.15 20.65 -5.82
C LEU A 455 21.53 20.15 -6.27
N PHE A 456 22.15 20.73 -7.32
CA PHE A 456 23.49 20.32 -7.74
C PHE A 456 24.59 20.70 -6.75
N GLN A 457 24.45 21.79 -6.00
CA GLN A 457 25.36 22.12 -4.90
C GLN A 457 25.26 21.06 -3.79
N LEU A 458 24.04 20.78 -3.32
CA LEU A 458 23.76 19.76 -2.32
C LEU A 458 24.29 18.37 -2.72
N LEU A 459 24.09 17.97 -3.97
CA LEU A 459 24.65 16.70 -4.47
C LEU A 459 26.18 16.69 -4.45
N LYS A 460 26.85 17.78 -4.84
CA LYS A 460 28.32 17.87 -4.71
C LYS A 460 28.78 17.79 -3.24
N GLU A 461 28.13 18.54 -2.33
CA GLU A 461 28.43 18.56 -0.90
C GLU A 461 28.29 17.19 -0.22
N HIS A 462 27.30 16.39 -0.66
CA HIS A 462 26.95 15.10 -0.07
C HIS A 462 27.43 13.88 -0.87
N THR A 463 28.14 14.05 -1.99
CA THR A 463 28.83 12.95 -2.70
C THR A 463 30.33 13.20 -2.90
N ALA A 464 30.92 14.21 -2.27
CA ALA A 464 32.36 14.47 -2.30
C ALA A 464 33.14 13.62 -1.28
N GLY A 465 34.40 13.32 -1.60
CA GLY A 465 35.33 12.65 -0.68
C GLY A 465 34.80 11.30 -0.18
N SER A 466 34.84 11.10 1.15
CA SER A 466 34.35 9.89 1.82
C SER A 466 32.84 9.65 1.65
N LYS A 467 32.05 10.69 1.35
CA LYS A 467 30.59 10.60 1.17
C LYS A 467 30.16 10.10 -0.22
N LYS A 468 31.10 9.79 -1.11
CA LYS A 468 30.81 9.41 -2.51
C LYS A 468 29.84 8.22 -2.67
N ASN A 469 29.79 7.34 -1.68
CA ASN A 469 28.92 6.16 -1.65
C ASN A 469 27.72 6.33 -0.70
N ASP A 470 27.52 7.51 -0.10
CA ASP A 470 26.36 7.79 0.73
C ASP A 470 25.08 7.72 -0.11
N ARG A 471 24.09 7.01 0.41
CA ARG A 471 22.79 6.86 -0.26
C ARG A 471 21.97 8.12 -0.03
N ILE A 472 21.49 8.72 -1.12
CA ILE A 472 20.65 9.93 -1.13
C ILE A 472 19.34 9.64 -1.84
N LEU A 473 18.23 9.94 -1.18
CA LEU A 473 16.89 9.86 -1.76
C LEU A 473 16.36 11.27 -2.06
N ILE A 474 15.92 11.49 -3.29
CA ILE A 474 15.60 12.81 -3.83
C ILE A 474 14.12 12.82 -4.22
N PHE A 475 13.29 13.56 -3.50
CA PHE A 475 11.85 13.63 -3.72
C PHE A 475 11.45 14.80 -4.61
N CYS A 476 10.74 14.47 -5.68
CA CYS A 476 9.98 15.37 -6.54
C CYS A 476 8.47 15.14 -6.29
N LEU A 477 7.63 16.13 -6.59
CA LEU A 477 6.18 15.97 -6.44
C LEU A 477 5.57 15.27 -7.67
N TYR A 478 5.99 15.68 -8.87
CA TYR A 478 5.36 15.21 -10.10
C TYR A 478 6.21 14.18 -10.85
N LYS A 479 5.56 13.21 -11.51
CA LYS A 479 6.24 12.17 -12.30
C LYS A 479 7.13 12.76 -13.43
N LYS A 480 6.65 13.79 -14.14
CA LYS A 480 7.44 14.51 -15.16
C LYS A 480 8.62 15.28 -14.57
N GLU A 481 8.46 15.81 -13.36
CA GLU A 481 9.54 16.48 -12.63
C GLU A 481 10.62 15.47 -12.21
N ALA A 482 10.23 14.31 -11.67
CA ALA A 482 11.13 13.23 -11.31
C ALA A 482 11.99 12.77 -12.51
N THR A 483 11.36 12.51 -13.68
CA THR A 483 12.09 12.16 -14.91
C THR A 483 13.07 13.26 -15.34
N ARG A 484 12.63 14.52 -15.32
CA ARG A 484 13.46 15.68 -15.69
C ARG A 484 14.67 15.82 -14.76
N VAL A 485 14.47 15.69 -13.46
CA VAL A 485 15.52 15.79 -12.42
C VAL A 485 16.49 14.61 -12.51
N GLU A 486 16.00 13.38 -12.71
CA GLU A 486 16.85 12.20 -12.96
C GLU A 486 17.76 12.42 -14.18
N GLU A 487 17.22 12.86 -15.31
CA GLU A 487 17.99 13.14 -16.51
C GLU A 487 19.02 14.26 -16.32
N SER A 488 18.64 15.35 -15.66
CA SER A 488 19.52 16.47 -15.34
C SER A 488 20.70 16.03 -14.45
N ILE A 489 20.43 15.23 -13.41
CA ILE A 489 21.46 14.64 -12.53
C ILE A 489 22.37 13.69 -13.32
N ARG A 490 21.80 12.81 -14.15
CA ARG A 490 22.58 11.89 -15.01
C ARG A 490 23.47 12.63 -16.01
N ARG A 491 22.97 13.71 -16.63
CA ARG A 491 23.75 14.58 -17.53
C ARG A 491 24.91 15.31 -16.84
N LYS A 492 24.85 15.53 -15.52
CA LYS A 492 25.97 16.04 -14.70
C LYS A 492 26.99 14.96 -14.29
N GLY A 493 26.83 13.72 -14.75
CA GLY A 493 27.78 12.62 -14.53
C GLY A 493 27.54 11.80 -13.25
N PHE A 494 26.46 12.07 -12.51
CA PHE A 494 26.12 11.28 -11.33
C PHE A 494 25.44 9.95 -11.69
N LYS A 495 25.73 8.92 -10.90
CA LYS A 495 25.00 7.65 -10.93
C LYS A 495 23.66 7.81 -10.22
N VAL A 496 22.56 7.75 -10.98
CA VAL A 496 21.20 7.97 -10.50
C VAL A 496 20.22 7.03 -11.20
N GLY A 497 19.10 6.73 -10.55
CA GLY A 497 17.93 6.11 -11.16
C GLY A 497 16.63 6.75 -10.66
N GLY A 498 15.53 6.47 -11.35
CA GLY A 498 14.20 6.97 -11.01
C GLY A 498 13.25 5.90 -10.45
N ILE A 499 12.29 6.32 -9.62
CA ILE A 499 11.10 5.54 -9.23
C ILE A 499 9.84 6.43 -9.20
N HIS A 500 9.00 6.31 -10.23
CA HIS A 500 7.73 7.02 -10.37
C HIS A 500 6.69 6.17 -11.10
N GLY A 501 5.43 6.62 -11.12
CA GLY A 501 4.29 5.82 -11.61
C GLY A 501 4.23 5.53 -13.12
N ASP A 502 5.05 6.22 -13.94
CA ASP A 502 5.12 5.97 -15.40
C ASP A 502 6.14 4.89 -15.77
N LEU A 503 6.99 4.47 -14.82
CA LEU A 503 7.90 3.35 -15.03
C LEU A 503 7.15 2.02 -14.88
N SER A 504 7.52 1.03 -15.71
CA SER A 504 6.99 -0.33 -15.59
C SER A 504 7.38 -0.93 -14.23
N GLN A 505 6.62 -1.93 -13.78
CA GLN A 505 6.91 -2.57 -12.49
C GLN A 505 8.33 -3.16 -12.45
N VAL A 506 8.77 -3.78 -13.56
CA VAL A 506 10.13 -4.32 -13.73
C VAL A 506 11.19 -3.23 -13.62
N GLN A 507 10.97 -2.06 -14.25
CA GLN A 507 11.89 -0.92 -14.15
C GLN A 507 11.98 -0.38 -12.71
N ARG A 508 10.83 -0.26 -12.01
CA ARG A 508 10.78 0.23 -10.63
C ARG A 508 11.53 -0.70 -9.66
N THR A 509 11.31 -2.00 -9.78
CA THR A 509 12.07 -3.02 -9.00
C THR A 509 13.56 -2.96 -9.33
N ALA A 510 13.95 -2.92 -10.61
CA ALA A 510 15.35 -2.88 -11.02
C ALA A 510 16.09 -1.61 -10.54
N SER A 511 15.46 -0.43 -10.61
CA SER A 511 16.02 0.81 -10.05
C SER A 511 16.21 0.71 -8.54
N LEU A 512 15.20 0.20 -7.82
CA LEU A 512 15.27 0.05 -6.37
C LEU A 512 16.37 -0.94 -5.95
N GLU A 513 16.48 -2.09 -6.62
CA GLU A 513 17.52 -3.07 -6.34
C GLU A 513 18.94 -2.51 -6.51
N LYS A 514 19.19 -1.78 -7.60
CA LYS A 514 20.49 -1.14 -7.84
C LYS A 514 20.84 -0.14 -6.73
N PHE A 515 19.83 0.58 -6.22
CA PHE A 515 20.00 1.46 -5.07
C PHE A 515 20.26 0.69 -3.77
N LYS A 516 19.52 -0.41 -3.51
CA LYS A 516 19.77 -1.30 -2.36
C LYS A 516 21.18 -1.90 -2.36
N LYS A 517 21.68 -2.28 -3.54
CA LYS A 517 23.04 -2.81 -3.77
C LYS A 517 24.12 -1.72 -3.70
N GLY A 518 23.75 -0.44 -3.79
CA GLY A 518 24.70 0.69 -3.84
C GLY A 518 25.37 0.88 -5.21
N GLU A 519 24.91 0.20 -6.26
CA GLU A 519 25.37 0.40 -7.64
C GLU A 519 25.10 1.82 -8.12
N ILE A 520 23.95 2.38 -7.68
CA ILE A 520 23.58 3.80 -7.78
C ILE A 520 23.40 4.37 -6.36
N PRO A 521 24.12 5.45 -5.97
CA PRO A 521 23.96 6.10 -4.68
C PRO A 521 22.81 7.11 -4.64
N LEU A 522 22.28 7.54 -5.79
CA LEU A 522 21.17 8.49 -5.89
C LEU A 522 19.90 7.82 -6.44
N LEU A 523 18.75 8.08 -5.81
CA LEU A 523 17.43 7.67 -6.30
C LEU A 523 16.49 8.88 -6.32
N VAL A 524 15.96 9.22 -7.49
CA VAL A 524 14.92 10.25 -7.66
C VAL A 524 13.55 9.59 -7.61
N ALA A 525 12.63 10.13 -6.83
CA ALA A 525 11.35 9.51 -6.54
C ALA A 525 10.20 10.52 -6.48
N THR A 526 8.98 10.04 -6.75
CA THR A 526 7.76 10.69 -6.25
C THR A 526 7.32 10.09 -4.91
N ASP A 527 6.22 10.56 -4.34
CA ASP A 527 5.64 10.03 -3.07
C ASP A 527 5.33 8.53 -3.07
N VAL A 528 5.36 7.90 -4.25
CA VAL A 528 5.49 6.45 -4.43
C VAL A 528 6.57 5.83 -3.52
N ALA A 529 7.69 6.54 -3.26
CA ALA A 529 8.76 6.08 -2.38
C ALA A 529 8.75 6.68 -0.96
N ALA A 530 7.81 7.58 -0.65
CA ALA A 530 7.73 8.25 0.64
C ALA A 530 7.20 7.32 1.74
N ARG A 531 6.36 6.35 1.39
CA ARG A 531 5.62 5.47 2.30
C ARG A 531 5.95 4.00 2.03
N GLY A 532 5.97 3.20 3.10
CA GLY A 532 6.06 1.74 3.05
C GLY A 532 7.38 1.11 2.58
N LEU A 533 7.97 1.57 1.48
CA LEU A 533 9.13 0.97 0.83
C LEU A 533 10.31 0.74 1.78
N ASP A 534 10.78 -0.51 1.83
CA ASP A 534 12.10 -0.93 2.31
C ASP A 534 13.15 -0.32 1.39
N ILE A 535 13.49 0.92 1.71
CA ILE A 535 14.71 1.57 1.29
C ILE A 535 15.65 1.42 2.49
N PRO A 536 16.85 0.85 2.32
CA PRO A 536 17.84 0.79 3.39
C PRO A 536 18.14 2.22 3.84
N ALA A 537 18.37 2.41 5.14
CA ALA A 537 18.54 3.72 5.76
C ALA A 537 19.47 4.61 4.93
N VAL A 538 18.90 5.64 4.29
CA VAL A 538 19.65 6.59 3.47
C VAL A 538 20.33 7.61 4.38
N LYS A 539 21.49 8.15 4.00
CA LYS A 539 22.17 9.17 4.82
C LYS A 539 21.54 10.55 4.65
N VAL A 540 21.03 10.85 3.45
CA VAL A 540 20.38 12.13 3.15
C VAL A 540 19.06 11.93 2.41
N VAL A 541 18.03 12.65 2.83
CA VAL A 541 16.79 12.87 2.06
C VAL A 541 16.80 14.32 1.56
N ILE A 542 16.51 14.54 0.28
CA ILE A 542 16.39 15.87 -0.32
C ILE A 542 14.97 16.04 -0.89
N ASN A 543 14.18 16.94 -0.33
CA ASN A 543 12.92 17.36 -0.93
C ASN A 543 13.19 18.50 -1.93
N VAL A 544 13.12 18.20 -3.23
CA VAL A 544 13.29 19.20 -4.31
C VAL A 544 12.04 20.04 -4.48
N THR A 545 10.87 19.44 -4.29
CA THR A 545 9.58 20.15 -4.23
C THR A 545 8.82 19.65 -3.01
N PHE A 546 8.26 20.58 -2.24
CA PHE A 546 7.54 20.25 -1.01
C PHE A 546 6.34 19.31 -1.30
N PRO A 547 6.02 18.35 -0.43
CA PRO A 547 4.83 17.52 -0.59
C PRO A 547 3.53 18.29 -0.40
N LEU A 548 2.41 17.68 -0.78
CA LEU A 548 1.07 18.29 -0.66
C LEU A 548 0.57 18.39 0.80
N THR A 549 1.18 17.63 1.72
CA THR A 549 0.78 17.55 3.12
C THR A 549 2.00 17.50 4.03
N ALA A 550 1.86 17.93 5.28
CA ALA A 550 2.93 17.82 6.26
C ALA A 550 3.15 16.35 6.66
N GLU A 551 2.11 15.53 6.63
CA GLU A 551 2.15 14.09 6.85
C GLU A 551 3.09 13.43 5.85
N ASP A 552 2.94 13.71 4.56
CA ASP A 552 3.83 13.20 3.51
C ASP A 552 5.26 13.74 3.67
N TYR A 553 5.45 14.96 4.20
CA TYR A 553 6.79 15.46 4.57
C TYR A 553 7.44 14.57 5.63
N VAL A 554 6.74 14.26 6.73
CA VAL A 554 7.24 13.35 7.78
C VAL A 554 7.55 11.96 7.22
N HIS A 555 6.70 11.42 6.35
CA HIS A 555 6.93 10.13 5.70
C HIS A 555 8.17 10.12 4.77
N ARG A 556 8.36 11.18 3.97
CA ARG A 556 9.53 11.38 3.11
C ARG A 556 10.83 11.43 3.91
N ILE A 557 10.90 12.28 4.94
CA ILE A 557 12.12 12.41 5.75
C ILE A 557 12.39 11.14 6.57
N GLY A 558 11.33 10.43 7.01
CA GLY A 558 11.41 9.14 7.69
C GLY A 558 12.03 7.98 6.89
N ARG A 559 12.54 8.23 5.66
CA ARG A 559 13.43 7.29 4.93
C ARG A 559 14.88 7.32 5.45
N THR A 560 15.29 8.37 6.16
CA THR A 560 16.52 8.43 6.96
C THR A 560 16.22 8.32 8.47
N GLY A 561 17.22 8.37 9.35
CA GLY A 561 17.01 8.32 10.82
C GLY A 561 16.61 6.95 11.39
N ARG A 562 16.85 5.87 10.64
CA ARG A 562 16.34 4.51 10.90
C ARG A 562 17.33 3.62 11.65
N ALA A 563 16.82 2.60 12.36
CA ALA A 563 17.62 1.57 13.04
C ALA A 563 18.71 2.14 13.97
N GLY A 564 18.38 3.22 14.70
CA GLY A 564 19.30 3.89 15.62
C GLY A 564 20.38 4.76 14.96
N GLN A 565 20.41 4.86 13.62
CA GLN A 565 21.30 5.77 12.90
C GLN A 565 20.70 7.17 12.80
N ASP A 566 21.55 8.21 12.90
CA ASP A 566 21.18 9.58 12.57
C ASP A 566 21.01 9.79 11.06
N GLY A 567 20.21 10.79 10.71
CA GLY A 567 19.86 11.13 9.34
C GLY A 567 19.82 12.63 9.08
N LYS A 568 19.99 13.03 7.81
CA LYS A 568 19.77 14.43 7.38
C LYS A 568 18.64 14.53 6.36
N ALA A 569 17.73 15.47 6.58
CA ALA A 569 16.71 15.87 5.62
C ALA A 569 16.92 17.33 5.20
N ILE A 570 17.01 17.59 3.90
CA ILE A 570 17.18 18.93 3.33
C ILE A 570 15.97 19.23 2.45
N THR A 571 15.36 20.39 2.61
CA THR A 571 14.10 20.72 1.95
C THR A 571 14.18 22.08 1.29
N LEU A 572 14.04 22.09 -0.04
CA LEU A 572 13.91 23.30 -0.83
C LEU A 572 12.44 23.75 -0.77
N PHE A 573 12.18 24.85 -0.07
CA PHE A 573 10.86 25.43 0.13
C PHE A 573 10.73 26.70 -0.71
N THR A 574 9.58 26.93 -1.33
CA THR A 574 9.35 28.07 -2.24
C THR A 574 8.09 28.84 -1.88
N GLU A 575 7.88 30.02 -2.47
CA GLU A 575 6.63 30.77 -2.27
C GLU A 575 5.39 29.96 -2.67
N HIS A 576 5.49 29.05 -3.65
CA HIS A 576 4.36 28.18 -4.04
C HIS A 576 3.89 27.27 -2.91
N ASP A 577 4.77 26.96 -1.96
CA ASP A 577 4.53 26.06 -0.84
C ASP A 577 3.96 26.79 0.39
N LYS A 578 3.83 28.13 0.35
CA LYS A 578 3.50 29.02 1.50
C LYS A 578 2.27 28.60 2.31
N ALA A 579 1.26 27.99 1.68
CA ALA A 579 0.07 27.51 2.37
C ALA A 579 0.35 26.41 3.42
N LEU A 580 1.49 25.72 3.32
CA LEU A 580 1.92 24.65 4.22
C LEU A 580 2.99 25.11 5.23
N ALA A 581 3.45 26.37 5.17
CA ALA A 581 4.53 26.89 6.02
C ALA A 581 4.21 26.74 7.52
N GLY A 582 3.01 27.13 7.96
CA GLY A 582 2.58 26.96 9.36
C GLY A 582 2.59 25.51 9.85
N ALA A 583 2.22 24.55 8.98
CA ALA A 583 2.24 23.14 9.34
C ALA A 583 3.69 22.61 9.44
N LEU A 584 4.57 23.01 8.52
CA LEU A 584 6.00 22.70 8.57
C LEU A 584 6.68 23.29 9.80
N VAL A 585 6.39 24.54 10.15
CA VAL A 585 6.91 25.20 11.36
C VAL A 585 6.54 24.41 12.63
N ASN A 586 5.31 23.88 12.70
CA ASN A 586 4.88 23.05 13.83
C ASN A 586 5.64 21.72 13.88
N VAL A 587 5.88 21.06 12.75
CA VAL A 587 6.69 19.82 12.68
C VAL A 587 8.14 20.07 13.12
N LEU A 588 8.76 21.16 12.66
CA LEU A 588 10.13 21.54 13.04
C LEU A 588 10.22 21.82 14.55
N LYS A 589 9.31 22.63 15.10
CA LYS A 589 9.25 22.92 16.55
C LYS A 589 9.02 21.65 17.37
N GLY A 590 8.08 20.79 16.96
CA GLY A 590 7.78 19.52 17.63
C GLY A 590 8.94 18.50 17.58
N ALA A 591 9.94 18.72 16.73
CA ALA A 591 11.17 17.93 16.64
C ALA A 591 12.42 18.69 17.16
N ASN A 592 12.25 19.83 17.83
CA ASN A 592 13.31 20.71 18.32
C ASN A 592 14.34 21.12 17.24
N GLN A 593 13.87 21.36 16.01
CA GLN A 593 14.72 21.75 14.87
C GLN A 593 14.70 23.28 14.67
N PRO A 594 15.79 23.87 14.13
CA PRO A 594 15.83 25.29 13.82
C PRO A 594 14.80 25.63 12.73
N VAL A 595 14.03 26.70 12.97
CA VAL A 595 13.05 27.24 12.00
C VAL A 595 13.69 28.43 11.28
N PRO A 596 13.85 28.40 9.94
CA PRO A 596 14.42 29.53 9.20
C PRO A 596 13.54 30.78 9.31
N GLU A 597 14.17 31.94 9.46
CA GLU A 597 13.46 33.23 9.48
C GLU A 597 12.68 33.46 8.18
N ASP A 598 13.25 33.07 7.03
CA ASP A 598 12.56 33.17 5.73
C ASP A 598 11.29 32.31 5.65
N LEU A 599 11.23 31.19 6.37
CA LEU A 599 10.02 30.36 6.42
C LEU A 599 8.92 31.05 7.24
N MET A 600 9.30 31.76 8.31
CA MET A 600 8.38 32.52 9.15
C MET A 600 7.71 33.68 8.40
N LYS A 601 8.38 34.25 7.37
CA LYS A 601 7.83 35.33 6.52
C LYS A 601 6.56 34.94 5.77
N PHE A 602 6.32 33.65 5.52
CA PHE A 602 5.09 33.16 4.88
C PHE A 602 3.88 33.07 5.83
N GLY A 603 4.08 33.30 7.12
CA GLY A 603 3.05 33.20 8.16
C GLY A 603 2.91 31.80 8.76
N THR A 604 2.66 31.76 10.07
CA THR A 604 2.58 30.51 10.86
C THR A 604 1.16 29.93 10.95
N THR A 605 0.16 30.60 10.39
CA THR A 605 -1.25 30.21 10.50
C THR A 605 -1.56 28.94 9.72
N VAL A 606 -1.75 27.82 10.43
CA VAL A 606 -2.31 26.60 9.84
C VAL A 606 -3.78 26.84 9.49
N LYS A 607 -4.09 26.97 8.20
CA LYS A 607 -5.49 26.94 7.75
C LYS A 607 -6.05 25.55 8.05
N LYS A 608 -6.99 25.44 9.00
CA LYS A 608 -7.83 24.24 9.13
C LYS A 608 -8.47 23.96 7.76
N LYS A 609 -8.48 22.69 7.32
CA LYS A 609 -9.35 22.27 6.22
C LYS A 609 -10.79 22.65 6.61
N GLY A 610 -11.42 23.52 5.82
CA GLY A 610 -12.82 23.87 6.01
C GLY A 610 -13.72 22.68 5.68
N HIS A 611 -14.90 22.63 6.29
CA HIS A 611 -15.92 21.66 5.96
C HIS A 611 -16.44 21.93 4.52
N GLU A 612 -16.64 20.90 3.69
CA GLU A 612 -16.98 21.10 2.26
C GLU A 612 -18.24 21.96 2.05
N ALA A 613 -19.23 21.85 2.93
CA ALA A 613 -20.45 22.66 2.87
C ALA A 613 -20.41 24.01 3.63
N TYR A 614 -19.47 24.22 4.55
CA TYR A 614 -19.52 25.34 5.53
C TYR A 614 -18.20 26.10 5.73
N GLY A 615 -17.14 25.73 4.99
CA GLY A 615 -15.85 26.40 5.01
C GLY A 615 -15.23 26.49 6.41
N ALA A 616 -14.68 27.66 6.75
CA ALA A 616 -14.00 27.91 8.01
C ALA A 616 -14.94 28.12 9.22
N PHE A 617 -16.26 28.22 9.01
CA PHE A 617 -17.25 28.54 10.03
C PHE A 617 -17.94 27.31 10.64
N PHE A 618 -17.55 26.10 10.23
CA PHE A 618 -18.10 24.87 10.78
C PHE A 618 -17.78 24.73 12.28
N LYS A 619 -18.81 24.89 13.12
CA LYS A 619 -18.80 24.46 14.51
C LYS A 619 -19.21 22.99 14.56
N ASP A 620 -18.27 22.15 14.94
CA ASP A 620 -18.56 20.80 15.37
C ASP A 620 -19.34 20.86 16.69
N THR A 621 -20.61 20.45 16.68
CA THR A 621 -21.50 20.47 17.84
C THR A 621 -21.60 19.11 18.54
N SER A 622 -20.83 18.10 18.10
CA SER A 622 -20.84 16.76 18.70
C SER A 622 -20.42 16.75 20.18
N ASP A 623 -19.53 17.66 20.58
CA ASP A 623 -19.06 17.86 21.97
C ASP A 623 -19.94 18.84 22.80
N MET A 624 -21.05 19.37 22.25
CA MET A 624 -21.96 20.19 23.06
C MET A 624 -22.79 19.32 24.01
N LYS A 625 -22.78 19.67 25.31
CA LYS A 625 -23.68 19.08 26.32
C LYS A 625 -25.12 19.10 25.79
N GLN A 626 -25.77 17.94 25.75
CA GLN A 626 -27.19 17.85 25.45
C GLN A 626 -27.99 18.76 26.39
N ALA A 627 -28.90 19.55 25.83
CA ALA A 627 -29.74 20.43 26.60
C ALA A 627 -30.62 19.61 27.55
N THR A 628 -30.45 19.82 28.86
CA THR A 628 -31.33 19.23 29.88
C THR A 628 -32.72 19.79 29.70
N LYS A 629 -33.66 18.94 29.28
CA LYS A 629 -35.06 19.28 29.11
C LYS A 629 -35.65 19.58 30.50
N ILE A 630 -35.90 20.85 30.78
CA ILE A 630 -36.63 21.26 31.98
C ILE A 630 -38.08 20.83 31.76
N THR A 631 -38.53 19.82 32.52
CA THR A 631 -39.94 19.59 32.76
C THR A 631 -40.41 20.61 33.80
N PHE A 632 -41.47 21.34 33.47
CA PHE A 632 -42.28 22.02 34.47
C PHE A 632 -43.31 21.01 34.93
N ASP A 633 -43.46 20.84 36.24
CA ASP A 633 -44.55 20.08 36.83
C ASP A 633 -45.81 20.95 36.79
N ASP A 634 -46.94 20.38 36.35
CA ASP A 634 -48.26 21.03 36.25
C ASP A 634 -48.98 21.14 37.63
#